data_AF-A0A7M3M1C1-F1
#
_entry.id   AF-A0A7M3M1C1-F1
#
_cell.length_a   1.000
_cell.length_b   1.000
_cell.length_c   1.000
_cell.angle_alpha   90.00
_cell.angle_beta   90.00
_cell.angle_gamma   90.00
#
_symmetry.space_group_name_H-M   'P 1'
#
loop_
_entity.id
_entity.type
_entity.pdbx_description
1 polymer ?
#
loop_
_entity_poly.entity_id
_entity_poly.type
_entity_poly.pdbx_seq_one_letter_code
_entity_poly.pdbx_strand_id
1 'polypeptide(L)'
;MALAGCGVGDNSRQKKPTPLPGNVPLKPEYGTADDVVRKLDSAGIPCVVTRRPDSDKSGGTSLGCASTIDGLKFENEIHVLNPDVFTRDDLGVTVTSRTEPPYGHTLVVAGHWFVRVTEPRFAPKIADALGGVVIKPKGPKIPKFKLPRIPDTPRYDTVDALADDLDRAVGCADREGGGGNMSCTTGKSIGASPNCATLNLYTTHADRDAALREAIAYKGVPATLVTAGNWTVNLCDYDLGSRVADALGGTVVSYDGG
;
A
#
# COMPACT_ATOMS: atom_id res chain seq x y z
N MET A 1 19.44 39.17 -36.06
CA MET A 1 19.54 38.60 -34.70
C MET A 1 18.13 38.31 -34.22
N ALA A 2 17.76 37.03 -34.20
CA ALA A 2 16.45 36.56 -33.75
C ALA A 2 16.66 35.63 -32.55
N LEU A 3 15.82 35.83 -31.54
CA LEU A 3 15.80 35.15 -30.25
C LEU A 3 15.53 33.64 -30.43
N ALA A 4 16.31 32.80 -29.75
CA ALA A 4 16.01 31.38 -29.58
C ALA A 4 15.74 31.10 -28.10
N GLY A 5 14.50 31.34 -27.67
CA GLY A 5 13.96 30.71 -26.47
C GLY A 5 13.57 29.28 -26.84
N CYS A 6 14.31 28.29 -26.34
CA CYS A 6 13.93 26.89 -26.50
C CYS A 6 12.83 26.56 -25.49
N GLY A 7 11.68 26.18 -26.04
CA GLY A 7 10.45 25.92 -25.34
C GLY A 7 10.53 24.78 -24.33
N VAL A 8 9.74 24.97 -23.28
CA VAL A 8 9.33 23.97 -22.31
C VAL A 8 8.64 22.83 -23.09
N GLY A 9 9.27 21.65 -23.10
CA GLY A 9 8.69 20.44 -23.67
C GLY A 9 7.49 20.00 -22.84
N ASP A 10 6.31 20.20 -23.40
CA ASP A 10 5.03 19.65 -22.98
C ASP A 10 5.10 18.11 -23.04
N ASN A 11 5.36 17.47 -21.90
CA ASN A 11 5.49 16.01 -21.78
C ASN A 11 4.15 15.36 -21.41
N SER A 12 3.06 15.84 -21.99
CA SER A 12 1.76 15.16 -21.93
C SER A 12 1.77 13.96 -22.89
N ARG A 13 2.31 12.81 -22.43
CA ARG A 13 1.93 11.51 -23.01
C ARG A 13 0.41 11.37 -22.87
N GLN A 14 -0.35 11.73 -23.90
CA GLN A 14 -1.77 11.43 -24.01
C GLN A 14 -1.92 9.90 -23.85
N LYS A 15 -2.34 9.47 -22.66
CA LYS A 15 -2.67 8.06 -22.42
C LYS A 15 -3.85 7.73 -23.33
N LYS A 16 -3.71 6.68 -24.13
CA LYS A 16 -4.80 6.23 -25.02
C LYS A 16 -6.05 5.97 -24.17
N PRO A 17 -7.24 6.46 -24.59
CA PRO A 17 -8.50 6.11 -23.94
C PRO A 17 -8.60 4.60 -23.77
N THR A 18 -8.90 4.14 -22.56
CA THR A 18 -9.02 2.73 -22.24
C THR A 18 -10.43 2.49 -21.69
N PRO A 19 -11.32 1.81 -22.42
CA PRO A 19 -12.67 1.59 -21.93
C PRO A 19 -12.67 0.69 -20.70
N LEU A 20 -13.61 0.95 -19.78
CA LEU A 20 -13.88 0.03 -18.69
C LEU A 20 -14.41 -1.32 -19.21
N PRO A 21 -14.17 -2.43 -18.50
CA PRO A 21 -14.82 -3.70 -18.80
C PRO A 21 -16.34 -3.55 -18.88
N GLY A 22 -16.98 -4.22 -19.84
CA GLY A 22 -18.42 -4.04 -20.11
C GLY A 22 -19.36 -4.45 -18.98
N ASN A 23 -18.86 -5.20 -17.99
CA ASN A 23 -19.60 -5.54 -16.77
C ASN A 23 -19.53 -4.45 -15.69
N VAL A 24 -18.77 -3.36 -15.88
CA VAL A 24 -18.73 -2.23 -14.94
C VAL A 24 -19.98 -1.37 -15.11
N PRO A 25 -20.84 -1.28 -14.10
CA PRO A 25 -22.12 -0.59 -14.24
C PRO A 25 -21.92 0.93 -14.32
N LEU A 26 -22.86 1.60 -14.99
CA LEU A 26 -22.89 3.07 -15.12
C LEU A 26 -23.34 3.76 -13.82
N LYS A 27 -23.99 3.03 -12.92
CA LYS A 27 -24.55 3.49 -11.66
C LYS A 27 -24.20 2.47 -10.54
N PRO A 28 -24.25 2.86 -9.26
CA PRO A 28 -24.56 4.20 -8.76
C PRO A 28 -23.45 5.21 -9.03
N GLU A 29 -23.79 6.49 -8.97
CA GLU A 29 -22.82 7.58 -8.91
C GLU A 29 -22.88 8.21 -7.53
N TYR A 30 -21.73 8.64 -7.04
CA TYR A 30 -21.58 9.36 -5.78
C TYR A 30 -21.04 10.74 -6.08
N GLY A 31 -21.48 11.75 -5.33
CA GLY A 31 -20.97 13.12 -5.49
C GLY A 31 -19.57 13.28 -4.89
N THR A 32 -19.31 12.58 -3.78
CA THR A 32 -18.08 12.69 -3.01
C THR A 32 -17.65 11.35 -2.42
N ALA A 33 -16.38 11.25 -2.03
CA ALA A 33 -15.87 10.09 -1.31
C ALA A 33 -16.55 9.91 0.06
N ASP A 34 -17.00 11.00 0.70
CA ASP A 34 -17.79 10.92 1.93
C ASP A 34 -19.19 10.30 1.71
N ASP A 35 -19.78 10.42 0.50
CA ASP A 35 -21.02 9.70 0.17
C ASP A 35 -20.80 8.18 0.13
N VAL A 36 -19.64 7.75 -0.39
CA VAL A 36 -19.27 6.34 -0.42
C VAL A 36 -19.08 5.80 1.00
N VAL A 37 -18.41 6.56 1.89
CA VAL A 37 -18.25 6.22 3.31
C VAL A 37 -19.61 6.04 3.97
N ARG A 38 -20.51 7.02 3.83
CA ARG A 38 -21.88 6.94 4.36
C ARG A 38 -22.63 5.71 3.84
N LYS A 39 -22.45 5.37 2.56
CA LYS A 39 -23.08 4.19 1.99
C LYS A 39 -22.54 2.89 2.60
N LEU A 40 -21.23 2.76 2.77
CA LEU A 40 -20.60 1.62 3.45
C LEU A 40 -21.11 1.48 4.87
N ASP A 41 -21.13 2.58 5.64
CA ASP A 41 -21.63 2.59 7.01
C ASP A 41 -23.11 2.14 7.06
N SER A 42 -23.95 2.65 6.16
CA SER A 42 -25.37 2.26 6.07
C SER A 42 -25.58 0.78 5.72
N ALA A 43 -24.58 0.15 5.08
CA ALA A 43 -24.58 -1.27 4.73
C ALA A 43 -23.92 -2.16 5.81
N GLY A 44 -23.57 -1.59 6.98
CA GLY A 44 -22.92 -2.34 8.06
C GLY A 44 -21.45 -2.64 7.81
N ILE A 45 -20.78 -1.82 6.99
CA ILE A 45 -19.33 -1.86 6.76
C ILE A 45 -18.75 -0.55 7.30
N PRO A 46 -18.34 -0.49 8.58
CA PRO A 46 -17.75 0.71 9.15
C PRO A 46 -16.56 1.18 8.31
N CYS A 47 -16.46 2.46 8.02
CA CYS A 47 -15.36 3.05 7.24
C CYS A 47 -14.88 4.33 7.92
N VAL A 48 -14.05 4.17 8.96
CA VAL A 48 -13.51 5.27 9.76
C VAL A 48 -12.42 5.97 8.97
N VAL A 49 -12.62 7.23 8.60
CA VAL A 49 -11.66 8.00 7.78
C VAL A 49 -10.31 8.11 8.49
N THR A 50 -9.25 7.63 7.82
CA THR A 50 -7.86 7.67 8.32
C THR A 50 -7.01 8.73 7.62
N ARG A 51 -7.34 9.08 6.38
CA ARG A 51 -6.56 10.03 5.58
C ARG A 51 -7.44 10.82 4.62
N ARG A 52 -7.16 12.11 4.49
CA ARG A 52 -7.71 12.96 3.42
C ARG A 52 -6.54 13.52 2.63
N PRO A 53 -6.21 12.96 1.46
CA PRO A 53 -5.25 13.57 0.56
C PRO A 53 -5.76 14.97 0.18
N ASP A 54 -4.88 15.96 0.13
CA ASP A 54 -5.18 17.25 -0.49
C ASP A 54 -5.39 17.02 -1.99
N SER A 55 -6.62 16.68 -2.39
CA SER A 55 -6.99 16.58 -3.79
C SER A 55 -7.36 17.96 -4.30
N ASP A 56 -6.73 18.37 -5.41
CA ASP A 56 -7.11 19.56 -6.17
C ASP A 56 -8.62 19.51 -6.46
N LYS A 57 -9.38 20.52 -6.01
CA LYS A 57 -10.85 20.48 -5.92
C LYS A 57 -11.56 20.29 -7.27
N SER A 58 -10.86 20.47 -8.38
CA SER A 58 -11.40 20.33 -9.73
C SER A 58 -11.54 18.88 -10.18
N GLY A 59 -10.72 17.96 -9.67
CA GLY A 59 -10.61 16.60 -10.21
C GLY A 59 -11.53 15.55 -9.58
N GLY A 60 -12.18 15.87 -8.46
CA GLY A 60 -12.96 14.93 -7.67
C GLY A 60 -12.50 14.89 -6.22
N THR A 61 -12.88 13.84 -5.49
CA THR A 61 -12.57 13.67 -4.07
C THR A 61 -11.98 12.30 -3.81
N SER A 62 -11.07 12.22 -2.84
CA SER A 62 -10.49 10.95 -2.40
C SER A 62 -10.27 10.93 -0.90
N LEU A 63 -10.31 9.76 -0.30
CA LEU A 63 -9.97 9.54 1.11
C LEU A 63 -9.54 8.10 1.36
N GLY A 64 -8.79 7.90 2.44
CA GLY A 64 -8.54 6.59 3.03
C GLY A 64 -9.45 6.36 4.22
N CYS A 65 -9.94 5.14 4.40
CA CYS A 65 -10.66 4.75 5.61
C CYS A 65 -10.24 3.36 6.10
N ALA A 66 -10.31 3.14 7.40
CA ALA A 66 -10.17 1.82 8.00
C ALA A 66 -11.55 1.19 8.21
N SER A 67 -11.69 -0.04 7.71
CA SER A 67 -12.87 -0.87 7.90
C SER A 67 -12.57 -2.06 8.79
N THR A 68 -13.58 -2.51 9.53
CA THR A 68 -13.52 -3.74 10.32
C THR A 68 -14.65 -4.66 9.88
N ILE A 69 -14.29 -5.82 9.32
CA ILE A 69 -15.23 -6.87 8.92
C ILE A 69 -14.73 -8.18 9.53
N ASP A 70 -15.62 -8.90 10.22
CA ASP A 70 -15.33 -10.18 10.88
C ASP A 70 -14.11 -10.10 11.83
N GLY A 71 -13.97 -8.96 12.53
CA GLY A 71 -12.87 -8.69 13.46
C GLY A 71 -11.53 -8.31 12.81
N LEU A 72 -11.40 -8.36 11.48
CA LEU A 72 -10.19 -7.91 10.78
C LEU A 72 -10.29 -6.44 10.40
N LYS A 73 -9.32 -5.64 10.83
CA LYS A 73 -9.15 -4.24 10.43
C LYS A 73 -8.26 -4.13 9.19
N PHE A 74 -8.68 -3.37 8.19
CA PHE A 74 -7.93 -3.13 6.95
C PHE A 74 -8.28 -1.75 6.37
N GLU A 75 -7.44 -1.23 5.47
CA GLU A 75 -7.67 0.08 4.84
C GLU A 75 -8.32 -0.02 3.47
N ASN A 76 -9.09 0.99 3.10
CA ASN A 76 -9.62 1.17 1.75
C ASN A 76 -9.23 2.57 1.26
N GLU A 77 -8.92 2.69 -0.03
CA GLU A 77 -8.78 3.99 -0.69
C GLU A 77 -10.00 4.22 -1.58
N ILE A 78 -10.72 5.31 -1.33
CA ILE A 78 -11.93 5.69 -2.04
C ILE A 78 -11.60 6.86 -2.97
N HIS A 79 -12.03 6.76 -4.21
CA HIS A 79 -11.89 7.81 -5.21
C HIS A 79 -13.20 8.03 -5.95
N VAL A 80 -13.66 9.26 -5.97
CA VAL A 80 -14.82 9.73 -6.75
C VAL A 80 -14.35 10.82 -7.69
N LEU A 81 -14.44 10.59 -8.99
CA LEU A 81 -13.97 11.50 -10.03
C LEU A 81 -15.09 12.45 -10.44
N ASN A 82 -14.74 13.70 -10.73
CA ASN A 82 -15.70 14.66 -11.27
C ASN A 82 -16.00 14.33 -12.74
N PRO A 83 -17.25 13.95 -13.11
CA PRO A 83 -17.59 13.59 -14.49
C PRO A 83 -17.49 14.76 -15.49
N ASP A 84 -17.50 16.01 -15.02
CA ASP A 84 -17.31 17.19 -15.88
C ASP A 84 -15.85 17.33 -16.36
N VAL A 85 -14.92 16.66 -15.67
CA VAL A 85 -13.47 16.74 -15.93
C VAL A 85 -12.90 15.39 -16.39
N PHE A 86 -13.41 14.29 -15.85
CA PHE A 86 -12.94 12.94 -16.13
C PHE A 86 -14.01 12.09 -16.80
N THR A 87 -13.67 11.56 -17.97
CA THR A 87 -14.53 10.64 -18.69
C THR A 87 -14.46 9.23 -18.07
N ARG A 88 -15.40 8.36 -18.47
CA ARG A 88 -15.34 6.93 -18.13
C ARG A 88 -14.10 6.23 -18.69
N ASP A 89 -13.57 6.69 -19.81
CA ASP A 89 -12.34 6.13 -20.38
C ASP A 89 -11.11 6.55 -19.55
N ASP A 90 -11.12 7.74 -18.93
CA ASP A 90 -10.08 8.13 -17.97
C ASP A 90 -10.12 7.26 -16.71
N LEU A 91 -11.33 6.92 -16.25
CA LEU A 91 -11.52 5.93 -15.19
C LEU A 91 -11.01 4.55 -15.65
N GLY A 92 -11.26 4.14 -16.89
CA GLY A 92 -10.75 2.86 -17.41
C GLY A 92 -9.23 2.80 -17.56
N VAL A 93 -8.58 3.90 -17.94
CA VAL A 93 -7.11 4.06 -17.89
C VAL A 93 -6.61 3.88 -16.46
N THR A 94 -7.28 4.53 -15.51
CA THR A 94 -6.95 4.48 -14.09
C THR A 94 -7.10 3.06 -13.52
N VAL A 95 -8.24 2.41 -13.76
CA VAL A 95 -8.53 1.03 -13.32
C VAL A 95 -7.52 0.06 -13.93
N THR A 96 -7.22 0.20 -15.22
CA THR A 96 -6.23 -0.65 -15.90
C THR A 96 -4.86 -0.50 -15.26
N SER A 97 -4.37 0.74 -15.12
CA SER A 97 -3.05 0.97 -14.51
C SER A 97 -2.95 0.46 -13.07
N ARG A 98 -4.03 0.51 -12.28
CA ARG A 98 -4.04 0.04 -10.89
C ARG A 98 -4.20 -1.48 -10.76
N THR A 99 -4.83 -2.14 -11.72
CA THR A 99 -5.05 -3.60 -11.69
C THR A 99 -3.90 -4.36 -12.33
N GLU A 100 -3.11 -3.73 -13.18
CA GLU A 100 -1.91 -4.30 -13.80
C GLU A 100 -0.67 -4.16 -12.90
N PRO A 101 0.38 -4.96 -13.14
CA PRO A 101 1.66 -4.80 -12.45
C PRO A 101 2.25 -3.40 -12.72
N PRO A 102 2.90 -2.77 -11.73
CA PRO A 102 3.33 -3.34 -10.46
C PRO A 102 2.29 -3.30 -9.33
N TYR A 103 1.15 -2.67 -9.53
CA TYR A 103 0.19 -2.38 -8.45
C TYR A 103 -0.64 -3.59 -8.07
N GLY A 104 -1.24 -4.28 -9.05
CA GLY A 104 -2.01 -5.49 -8.80
C GLY A 104 -3.14 -5.29 -7.77
N HIS A 105 -3.81 -4.14 -7.80
CA HIS A 105 -4.88 -3.84 -6.85
C HIS A 105 -6.17 -4.62 -7.16
N THR A 106 -6.89 -5.00 -6.10
CA THR A 106 -8.30 -5.39 -6.21
C THR A 106 -9.15 -4.13 -6.09
N LEU A 107 -9.99 -3.88 -7.10
CA LEU A 107 -10.83 -2.68 -7.15
C LEU A 107 -12.31 -3.06 -7.14
N VAL A 108 -13.13 -2.22 -6.52
CA VAL A 108 -14.59 -2.18 -6.73
C VAL A 108 -14.89 -0.93 -7.54
N VAL A 109 -15.63 -1.07 -8.65
CA VAL A 109 -15.82 0.01 -9.62
C VAL A 109 -17.29 0.12 -10.05
N ALA A 110 -17.81 1.35 -10.13
CA ALA A 110 -19.03 1.71 -10.85
C ALA A 110 -19.02 3.21 -11.19
N GLY A 111 -19.94 3.66 -12.05
CA GLY A 111 -20.13 5.10 -12.31
C GLY A 111 -18.80 5.80 -12.61
N HIS A 112 -18.54 6.91 -11.90
CA HIS A 112 -17.28 7.66 -11.93
C HIS A 112 -16.48 7.49 -10.62
N TRP A 113 -16.49 6.31 -10.02
CA TRP A 113 -15.78 6.05 -8.76
C TRP A 113 -15.16 4.66 -8.74
N PHE A 114 -14.16 4.50 -7.86
CA PHE A 114 -13.63 3.18 -7.52
C PHE A 114 -13.16 3.17 -6.06
N VAL A 115 -13.14 1.97 -5.48
CA VAL A 115 -12.55 1.70 -4.18
C VAL A 115 -11.43 0.68 -4.37
N ARG A 116 -10.23 1.02 -3.91
CA ARG A 116 -9.15 0.04 -3.73
C ARG A 116 -9.40 -0.70 -2.42
N VAL A 117 -9.57 -2.02 -2.53
CA VAL A 117 -9.77 -2.90 -1.37
C VAL A 117 -8.45 -3.58 -1.05
N THR A 118 -7.84 -3.26 0.10
CA THR A 118 -6.55 -3.85 0.49
C THR A 118 -6.67 -5.29 0.96
N GLU A 119 -7.86 -5.71 1.39
CA GLU A 119 -8.19 -7.09 1.78
C GLU A 119 -9.18 -7.72 0.75
N PRO A 120 -8.69 -8.38 -0.31
CA PRO A 120 -9.49 -8.79 -1.46
C PRO A 120 -10.64 -9.74 -1.14
N ARG A 121 -10.57 -10.53 -0.06
CA ARG A 121 -11.64 -11.45 0.33
C ARG A 121 -12.96 -10.73 0.66
N PHE A 122 -12.88 -9.46 1.06
CA PHE A 122 -14.04 -8.62 1.36
C PHE A 122 -14.52 -7.78 0.18
N ALA A 123 -13.81 -7.77 -0.94
CA ALA A 123 -14.20 -7.00 -2.13
C ALA A 123 -15.61 -7.34 -2.65
N PRO A 124 -16.09 -8.61 -2.65
CA PRO A 124 -17.47 -8.92 -3.04
C PRO A 124 -18.52 -8.26 -2.13
N LYS A 125 -18.28 -8.24 -0.80
CA LYS A 125 -19.20 -7.62 0.17
C LYS A 125 -19.24 -6.10 -0.01
N ILE A 126 -18.09 -5.47 -0.27
CA ILE A 126 -17.99 -4.04 -0.57
C ILE A 126 -18.68 -3.71 -1.91
N ALA A 127 -18.51 -4.56 -2.93
CA ALA A 127 -19.16 -4.39 -4.22
C ALA A 127 -20.68 -4.47 -4.12
N ASP A 128 -21.21 -5.44 -3.37
CA ASP A 128 -22.64 -5.58 -3.10
C ASP A 128 -23.20 -4.35 -2.37
N ALA A 129 -22.53 -3.91 -1.30
CA ALA A 129 -22.93 -2.74 -0.52
C ALA A 129 -22.97 -1.44 -1.35
N LEU A 130 -22.01 -1.27 -2.27
CA LEU A 130 -21.86 -0.06 -3.08
C LEU A 130 -22.53 -0.14 -4.45
N GLY A 131 -23.06 -1.29 -4.86
CA GLY A 131 -23.61 -1.52 -6.20
C GLY A 131 -22.57 -1.51 -7.32
N GLY A 132 -21.32 -1.89 -7.02
CA GLY A 132 -20.24 -1.98 -7.99
C GLY A 132 -19.87 -3.39 -8.40
N VAL A 133 -18.79 -3.52 -9.18
CA VAL A 133 -18.22 -4.83 -9.54
C VAL A 133 -16.76 -4.94 -9.11
N VAL A 134 -16.35 -6.15 -8.76
CA VAL A 134 -14.96 -6.45 -8.41
C VAL A 134 -14.15 -6.63 -9.69
N ILE A 135 -13.15 -5.77 -9.87
CA ILE A 135 -12.09 -5.96 -10.85
C ILE A 135 -10.90 -6.58 -10.13
N LYS A 136 -10.60 -7.83 -10.50
CA LYS A 136 -9.46 -8.57 -9.98
C LYS A 136 -8.15 -8.05 -10.60
N PRO A 137 -7.03 -8.15 -9.89
CA PRO A 137 -5.73 -7.82 -10.45
C PRO A 137 -5.40 -8.70 -11.66
N LYS A 138 -4.73 -8.11 -12.65
CA LYS A 138 -4.22 -8.81 -13.83
C LYS A 138 -2.77 -9.25 -13.55
N GLY A 139 -2.55 -10.56 -13.57
CA GLY A 139 -1.24 -11.14 -13.30
C GLY A 139 -0.93 -11.26 -11.80
N PRO A 140 0.22 -11.85 -11.44
CA PRO A 140 0.65 -11.88 -10.04
C PRO A 140 0.74 -10.45 -9.51
N LYS A 141 0.18 -10.22 -8.30
CA LYS A 141 0.08 -8.93 -7.58
C LYS A 141 1.39 -8.13 -7.59
N ILE A 142 2.51 -8.80 -7.79
CA ILE A 142 3.83 -8.24 -7.74
C ILE A 142 4.63 -8.78 -8.95
N PRO A 143 5.25 -7.92 -9.79
CA PRO A 143 6.32 -8.36 -10.66
C PRO A 143 7.30 -9.22 -9.87
N LYS A 144 7.95 -10.20 -10.48
CA LYS A 144 9.07 -10.91 -9.82
C LYS A 144 10.25 -9.94 -9.68
N PHE A 145 10.12 -8.93 -8.82
CA PHE A 145 11.20 -8.05 -8.45
C PHE A 145 12.30 -8.95 -7.89
N LYS A 146 13.50 -8.74 -8.42
CA LYS A 146 14.67 -9.49 -8.00
C LYS A 146 15.02 -8.99 -6.60
N LEU A 147 14.75 -9.82 -5.60
CA LEU A 147 15.25 -9.59 -4.24
C LEU A 147 16.78 -9.79 -4.25
N PRO A 148 17.52 -9.12 -3.35
CA PRO A 148 18.91 -9.47 -3.11
C PRO A 148 19.02 -10.94 -2.65
N ARG A 149 20.25 -11.45 -2.57
CA ARG A 149 20.48 -12.75 -1.94
C ARG A 149 20.15 -12.64 -0.45
N ILE A 150 19.02 -13.20 -0.05
CA ILE A 150 18.58 -13.22 1.36
C ILE A 150 19.22 -14.44 2.05
N PRO A 151 19.93 -14.26 3.17
CA PRO A 151 20.41 -15.38 3.99
C PRO A 151 19.26 -16.26 4.49
N ASP A 152 19.45 -17.58 4.50
CA ASP A 152 18.47 -18.53 5.06
C ASP A 152 18.47 -18.58 6.60
N THR A 153 19.45 -17.91 7.23
CA THR A 153 19.65 -17.84 8.68
C THR A 153 20.11 -16.43 9.07
N PRO A 154 19.85 -15.96 10.31
CA PRO A 154 19.19 -16.68 11.41
C PRO A 154 17.67 -16.78 11.24
N ARG A 155 17.06 -17.76 11.92
CA ARG A 155 15.61 -17.91 12.07
C ARG A 155 15.24 -17.71 13.53
N TYR A 156 14.07 -17.14 13.77
CA TYR A 156 13.51 -16.93 15.10
C TYR A 156 12.21 -17.72 15.25
N ASP A 157 12.03 -18.34 16.41
CA ASP A 157 10.81 -19.09 16.73
C ASP A 157 9.67 -18.15 17.18
N THR A 158 10.00 -16.99 17.76
CA THR A 158 9.04 -15.99 18.24
C THR A 158 9.44 -14.58 17.85
N VAL A 159 8.45 -13.71 17.65
CA VAL A 159 8.72 -12.30 17.31
C VAL A 159 9.38 -11.56 18.48
N ASP A 160 9.16 -12.01 19.72
CA ASP A 160 9.84 -11.49 20.91
C ASP A 160 11.35 -11.73 20.87
N ALA A 161 11.79 -12.91 20.44
CA ALA A 161 13.22 -13.22 20.33
C ALA A 161 13.90 -12.34 19.25
N LEU A 162 13.20 -12.07 18.15
CA LEU A 162 13.65 -11.12 17.14
C LEU A 162 13.71 -9.69 17.70
N ALA A 163 12.72 -9.30 18.50
CA ALA A 163 12.66 -7.99 19.15
C ALA A 163 13.78 -7.80 20.18
N ASP A 164 14.16 -8.85 20.92
CA ASP A 164 15.29 -8.83 21.85
C ASP A 164 16.62 -8.62 21.11
N ASP A 165 16.80 -9.26 19.96
CA ASP A 165 18.01 -9.08 19.14
C ASP A 165 18.05 -7.69 18.50
N LEU A 166 16.89 -7.18 18.05
CA LEU A 166 16.77 -5.80 17.57
C LEU A 166 17.07 -4.78 18.69
N ASP A 167 16.57 -5.02 19.90
CA ASP A 167 16.80 -4.17 21.07
C ASP A 167 18.29 -4.06 21.39
N ARG A 168 19.01 -5.19 21.39
CA ARG A 168 20.46 -5.21 21.59
C ARG A 168 21.24 -4.47 20.49
N ALA A 169 20.73 -4.48 19.26
CA ALA A 169 21.40 -3.86 18.12
C ALA A 169 21.22 -2.33 18.08
N VAL A 170 19.97 -1.88 18.19
CA VAL A 170 19.55 -0.49 17.92
C VAL A 170 18.44 0.02 18.85
N GLY A 171 18.03 -0.75 19.86
CA GLY A 171 16.88 -0.46 20.73
C GLY A 171 15.55 -0.90 20.11
N CYS A 172 14.61 -1.34 20.95
CA CYS A 172 13.25 -1.76 20.60
C CYS A 172 12.36 -1.62 21.85
N ALA A 173 12.08 -0.37 22.24
CA ALA A 173 11.24 0.01 23.37
C ALA A 173 9.75 0.08 22.98
N ASP A 174 8.86 0.29 23.95
CA ASP A 174 7.41 0.47 23.70
C ASP A 174 6.81 -0.64 22.80
N ARG A 175 7.17 -1.89 23.08
CA ARG A 175 6.78 -3.03 22.26
C ARG A 175 5.27 -3.22 22.30
N GLU A 176 4.65 -3.16 21.13
CA GLU A 176 3.22 -3.41 20.92
C GLU A 176 3.04 -4.54 19.89
N GLY A 177 2.15 -5.49 20.18
CA GLY A 177 1.87 -6.63 19.30
C GLY A 177 2.11 -7.99 19.97
N GLY A 178 2.26 -9.04 19.17
CA GLY A 178 2.45 -10.42 19.63
C GLY A 178 2.24 -11.50 18.55
N GLY A 179 2.66 -12.72 18.87
CA GLY A 179 2.58 -13.87 17.96
C GLY A 179 3.63 -13.80 16.85
N GLY A 180 3.24 -13.28 15.69
CA GLY A 180 4.10 -13.18 14.50
C GLY A 180 4.43 -11.75 14.07
N ASN A 181 3.89 -10.72 14.73
CA ASN A 181 4.11 -9.32 14.40
C ASN A 181 4.33 -8.50 15.67
N MET A 182 5.23 -7.53 15.61
CA MET A 182 5.47 -6.56 16.68
C MET A 182 5.87 -5.21 16.10
N SER A 183 5.49 -4.13 16.76
CA SER A 183 6.05 -2.80 16.57
C SER A 183 6.78 -2.33 17.81
N CYS A 184 7.83 -1.53 17.63
CA CYS A 184 8.58 -0.94 18.74
C CYS A 184 9.30 0.35 18.32
N THR A 185 9.74 1.11 19.31
CA THR A 185 10.57 2.32 19.13
C THR A 185 12.05 1.94 19.08
N THR A 186 12.75 2.30 17.99
CA THR A 186 14.18 2.09 17.79
C THR A 186 14.99 3.40 17.88
N GLY A 187 16.30 3.35 18.02
CA GLY A 187 17.18 4.52 18.04
C GLY A 187 17.27 5.24 19.40
N LYS A 188 17.73 6.51 19.41
CA LYS A 188 17.96 7.26 20.66
C LYS A 188 16.66 7.85 21.20
N SER A 189 16.41 7.65 22.49
CA SER A 189 15.31 8.25 23.27
C SER A 189 15.50 9.74 23.62
N ILE A 190 16.60 10.37 23.17
CA ILE A 190 16.91 11.77 23.45
C ILE A 190 17.02 12.54 22.13
N GLY A 191 16.02 13.37 21.86
CA GLY A 191 15.98 14.34 20.76
C GLY A 191 15.49 13.76 19.43
N ALA A 192 14.36 14.30 18.96
CA ALA A 192 13.69 14.09 17.67
C ALA A 192 13.01 12.71 17.49
N SER A 193 11.69 12.70 17.73
CA SER A 193 10.67 11.76 17.24
C SER A 193 10.87 10.26 17.48
N PRO A 194 9.82 9.48 17.86
CA PRO A 194 9.96 8.04 17.97
C PRO A 194 10.36 7.44 16.60
N ASN A 195 11.51 6.76 16.50
CA ASN A 195 11.80 5.96 15.30
C ASN A 195 10.99 4.67 15.43
N CYS A 196 10.06 4.43 14.54
CA CYS A 196 9.26 3.22 14.54
C CYS A 196 9.98 2.05 13.86
N ALA A 197 9.77 0.83 14.36
CA ALA A 197 10.08 -0.40 13.66
C ALA A 197 8.87 -1.34 13.66
N THR A 198 8.72 -2.12 12.59
CA THR A 198 7.75 -3.21 12.50
C THR A 198 8.45 -4.51 12.15
N LEU A 199 8.27 -5.52 12.99
CA LEU A 199 8.86 -6.83 12.93
C LEU A 199 7.79 -7.83 12.50
N ASN A 200 8.15 -8.75 11.62
CA ASN A 200 7.27 -9.86 11.22
C ASN A 200 8.05 -11.16 11.13
N LEU A 201 7.42 -12.25 11.56
CA LEU A 201 7.84 -13.62 11.32
C LEU A 201 6.96 -14.29 10.28
N TYR A 202 7.55 -15.21 9.53
CA TYR A 202 6.92 -15.96 8.46
C TYR A 202 7.15 -17.46 8.66
N THR A 203 6.20 -18.27 8.20
CA THR A 203 6.35 -19.73 8.26
C THR A 203 7.34 -20.22 7.21
N THR A 204 7.30 -19.65 6.01
CA THR A 204 8.14 -20.07 4.87
C THR A 204 8.93 -18.91 4.26
N HIS A 205 10.02 -19.25 3.55
CA HIS A 205 10.78 -18.27 2.77
C HIS A 205 9.93 -17.66 1.65
N ALA A 206 9.00 -18.42 1.08
CA ALA A 206 8.12 -17.95 0.03
C ALA A 206 7.17 -16.84 0.54
N ASP A 207 6.64 -16.98 1.76
CA ASP A 207 5.75 -15.98 2.37
C ASP A 207 6.50 -14.69 2.69
N ARG A 208 7.69 -14.81 3.29
CA ARG A 208 8.61 -13.69 3.54
C ARG A 208 8.94 -12.95 2.24
N ASP A 209 9.33 -13.68 1.20
CA ASP A 209 9.70 -13.09 -0.09
C ASP A 209 8.52 -12.44 -0.80
N ALA A 210 7.30 -12.97 -0.63
CA ALA A 210 6.09 -12.35 -1.14
C ALA A 210 5.81 -11.02 -0.41
N ALA A 211 5.91 -11.00 0.92
CA ALA A 211 5.72 -9.81 1.73
C ALA A 211 6.78 -8.73 1.43
N LEU A 212 8.05 -9.11 1.28
CA LEU A 212 9.13 -8.19 0.87
C LEU A 212 8.86 -7.56 -0.49
N ARG A 213 8.46 -8.37 -1.47
CA ARG A 213 8.13 -7.88 -2.81
C ARG A 213 6.94 -6.91 -2.78
N GLU A 214 5.96 -7.16 -1.92
CA GLU A 214 4.83 -6.25 -1.72
C GLU A 214 5.28 -4.93 -1.09
N ALA A 215 6.12 -5.00 -0.05
CA ALA A 215 6.59 -3.81 0.65
C ALA A 215 7.42 -2.88 -0.25
N ILE A 216 8.26 -3.44 -1.13
CA ILE A 216 9.08 -2.66 -2.07
C ILE A 216 8.35 -2.20 -3.33
N ALA A 217 7.10 -2.63 -3.55
CA ALA A 217 6.33 -2.25 -4.74
C ALA A 217 5.90 -0.77 -4.72
N TYR A 218 5.89 -0.12 -3.56
CA TYR A 218 5.43 1.25 -3.39
C TYR A 218 6.62 2.23 -3.39
N LYS A 219 6.69 3.13 -4.39
CA LYS A 219 7.63 4.26 -4.37
C LYS A 219 7.33 5.16 -3.16
N GLY A 220 8.33 5.38 -2.31
CA GLY A 220 8.24 6.32 -1.20
C GLY A 220 7.67 5.76 0.11
N VAL A 221 7.62 4.43 0.31
CA VAL A 221 7.51 3.89 1.67
C VAL A 221 8.85 4.18 2.36
N PRO A 222 8.88 5.09 3.35
CA PRO A 222 10.12 5.55 3.91
C PRO A 222 10.55 4.61 5.01
N ALA A 223 11.03 3.44 4.60
CA ALA A 223 11.56 2.50 5.58
C ALA A 223 12.61 1.57 4.98
N THR A 224 13.71 1.40 5.70
CA THR A 224 14.73 0.41 5.35
C THR A 224 14.26 -0.96 5.81
N LEU A 225 14.07 -1.86 4.85
CA LEU A 225 13.73 -3.26 5.11
C LEU A 225 15.00 -4.08 5.31
N VAL A 226 15.04 -4.84 6.40
CA VAL A 226 16.10 -5.81 6.71
C VAL A 226 15.48 -7.18 6.89
N THR A 227 16.12 -8.22 6.37
CA THR A 227 15.55 -9.57 6.40
C THR A 227 16.62 -10.67 6.37
N ALA A 228 16.31 -11.80 7.01
CA ALA A 228 16.94 -13.10 6.81
C ALA A 228 15.95 -14.21 7.20
N GLY A 229 16.34 -15.47 6.98
CA GLY A 229 15.67 -16.67 7.49
C GLY A 229 14.14 -16.62 7.41
N ASN A 230 13.46 -16.35 8.52
CA ASN A 230 12.00 -16.28 8.53
C ASN A 230 11.44 -14.94 8.99
N TRP A 231 12.19 -13.86 8.88
CA TRP A 231 11.82 -12.58 9.49
C TRP A 231 12.06 -11.38 8.60
N THR A 232 11.35 -10.29 8.89
CA THR A 232 11.58 -8.96 8.32
C THR A 232 11.50 -7.90 9.41
N VAL A 233 12.38 -6.91 9.37
CA VAL A 233 12.31 -5.68 10.16
C VAL A 233 12.17 -4.52 9.19
N ASN A 234 11.13 -3.72 9.38
CA ASN A 234 10.89 -2.49 8.64
C ASN A 234 11.21 -1.30 9.54
N LEU A 235 12.22 -0.50 9.21
CA LEU A 235 12.74 0.59 10.04
C LEU A 235 12.34 1.94 9.46
N CYS A 236 11.73 2.81 10.25
CA CYS A 236 11.39 4.18 9.84
C CYS A 236 12.64 5.07 9.66
N ASP A 237 13.78 4.72 10.26
CA ASP A 237 15.06 5.40 10.10
C ASP A 237 15.96 4.64 9.12
N TYR A 238 16.36 5.32 8.04
CA TYR A 238 17.18 4.73 6.99
C TYR A 238 18.60 4.39 7.44
N ASP A 239 19.15 5.16 8.38
CA ASP A 239 20.53 5.04 8.82
C ASP A 239 20.76 3.80 9.70
N LEU A 240 19.68 3.19 10.21
CA LEU A 240 19.75 1.97 11.03
C LEU A 240 19.85 0.68 10.20
N GLY A 241 19.50 0.71 8.92
CA GLY A 241 19.36 -0.48 8.08
C GLY A 241 20.60 -1.38 8.03
N SER A 242 21.74 -0.82 7.66
CA SER A 242 22.99 -1.57 7.58
C SER A 242 23.42 -2.12 8.95
N ARG A 243 23.23 -1.33 10.01
CA ARG A 243 23.56 -1.76 11.37
C ARG A 243 22.71 -2.93 11.84
N VAL A 244 21.41 -2.92 11.53
CA VAL A 244 20.50 -4.04 11.84
C VAL A 244 20.84 -5.26 10.98
N ALA A 245 21.15 -5.07 9.69
CA ALA A 245 21.56 -6.17 8.82
C ALA A 245 22.83 -6.86 9.34
N ASP A 246 23.85 -6.08 9.70
CA ASP A 246 25.11 -6.61 10.24
C ASP A 246 24.90 -7.31 11.60
N ALA A 247 24.12 -6.70 12.50
CA ALA A 247 23.92 -7.23 13.85
C ALA A 247 23.06 -8.51 13.88
N LEU A 248 22.01 -8.57 13.05
CA LEU A 248 21.06 -9.70 13.03
C LEU A 248 21.39 -10.72 11.94
N GLY A 249 22.50 -10.57 11.21
CA GLY A 249 22.86 -11.47 10.09
C GLY A 249 21.89 -11.37 8.91
N GLY A 250 21.26 -10.21 8.74
CA GLY A 250 20.30 -9.91 7.68
C GLY A 250 20.94 -9.36 6.40
N THR A 251 20.09 -9.02 5.45
CA THR A 251 20.43 -8.18 4.31
C THR A 251 19.44 -7.03 4.19
N VAL A 252 19.93 -5.87 3.75
CA VAL A 252 19.09 -4.73 3.42
C VAL A 252 18.41 -4.99 2.08
N VAL A 253 17.09 -4.76 2.03
CA VAL A 253 16.29 -4.80 0.81
C VAL A 253 15.97 -3.35 0.42
N SER A 254 16.78 -2.76 -0.46
CA SER A 254 16.48 -1.45 -1.06
C SER A 254 15.76 -1.62 -2.39
N TYR A 255 14.90 -0.65 -2.72
CA TYR A 255 14.40 -0.44 -4.07
C TYR A 255 14.93 0.88 -4.59
N ASP A 256 15.95 0.82 -5.43
CA ASP A 256 16.61 2.01 -6.01
C ASP A 256 15.76 2.66 -7.12
N GLY A 257 14.51 2.23 -7.30
CA GLY A 257 13.55 2.88 -8.19
C GLY A 257 14.13 3.17 -9.57
N GLY A 258 14.25 2.13 -10.40
CA GLY A 258 14.56 2.31 -11.83
C GLY A 258 13.69 3.36 -12.51
#